data_AF-A0A420YRQ1-F1
#
_entry.id   AF-A0A420YRQ1-F1
#
_cell.length_a   1.000
_cell.length_b   1.000
_cell.length_c   1.000
_cell.angle_alpha   90.00
_cell.angle_beta   90.00
_cell.angle_gamma   90.00
#
_symmetry.space_group_name_H-M   'P 1'
#
loop_
_entity.id
_entity.type
_entity.pdbx_description
1 polymer ?
#
loop_
_entity_poly.entity_id
_entity_poly.type
_entity_poly.pdbx_seq_one_letter_code
_entity_poly.pdbx_strand_id
1 'polypeptide(L)'
;MTNKYDILTEDQKIKVRKHLSSLFLNSNVSFRFYKKDGTLRDSVGCLDQAVMEANNALPKEKSESEQKPINLNVFKYFDLDKKAWRSFNLSSLEDVMEVKFNDLIDKIISNP
;
A
#
# COMPACT_ATOMS: atom_id res chain seq x y z
N MET A 1 -6.28 15.53 12.61
CA MET A 1 -7.15 15.33 11.44
C MET A 1 -7.30 13.83 11.25
N THR A 2 -8.52 13.31 11.21
CA THR A 2 -8.77 11.88 10.96
C THR A 2 -8.60 11.61 9.47
N ASN A 3 -7.76 10.65 9.08
CA ASN A 3 -7.61 10.28 7.67
C ASN A 3 -8.91 9.61 7.20
N LYS A 4 -9.35 9.89 5.96
CA LYS A 4 -10.61 9.35 5.42
C LYS A 4 -10.64 7.83 5.43
N TYR A 5 -9.47 7.19 5.32
CA TYR A 5 -9.33 5.74 5.41
C TYR A 5 -9.85 5.16 6.73
N ASP A 6 -9.68 5.86 7.85
CA ASP A 6 -10.02 5.34 9.18
C ASP A 6 -11.53 5.09 9.35
N ILE A 7 -12.35 5.92 8.69
CA ILE A 7 -13.82 5.89 8.80
C ILE A 7 -14.50 5.00 7.74
N LEU A 8 -13.73 4.38 6.85
CA LEU A 8 -14.26 3.47 5.83
C LEU A 8 -14.79 2.17 6.45
N THR A 9 -15.85 1.62 5.85
CA THR A 9 -16.29 0.25 6.15
C THR A 9 -15.23 -0.77 5.72
N GLU A 10 -15.29 -2.00 6.24
CA GLU A 10 -14.35 -3.05 5.85
C GLU A 10 -14.36 -3.32 4.34
N ASP A 11 -15.54 -3.37 3.72
CA ASP A 11 -15.69 -3.57 2.28
C ASP A 11 -15.03 -2.45 1.46
N GLN A 12 -15.18 -1.20 1.90
CA GLN A 12 -14.51 -0.05 1.28
C GLN A 12 -13.00 -0.13 1.45
N LYS A 13 -12.51 -0.51 2.65
CA LYS A 13 -11.07 -0.74 2.89
C LYS A 13 -10.52 -1.85 1.99
N ILE A 14 -11.29 -2.91 1.75
CA ILE A 14 -10.93 -3.98 0.82
C ILE A 14 -10.85 -3.46 -0.61
N LYS A 15 -11.83 -2.67 -1.08
CA LYS A 15 -11.81 -2.05 -2.42
C LYS A 15 -10.56 -1.17 -2.61
N VAL A 16 -10.28 -0.28 -1.66
CA VAL A 16 -9.10 0.59 -1.68
C VAL A 16 -7.81 -0.24 -1.71
N ARG A 17 -7.70 -1.25 -0.86
CA ARG A 17 -6.52 -2.12 -0.81
C ARG A 17 -6.31 -2.87 -2.12
N LYS A 18 -7.37 -3.44 -2.70
CA LYS A 18 -7.30 -4.14 -4.00
C LYS A 18 -6.82 -3.20 -5.10
N HIS A 19 -7.33 -1.98 -5.13
CA HIS A 19 -6.90 -0.97 -6.10
C HIS A 19 -5.42 -0.65 -5.95
N LEU A 20 -4.95 -0.37 -4.73
CA LEU A 20 -3.52 -0.11 -4.47
C LEU A 20 -2.64 -1.31 -4.81
N SER A 21 -3.05 -2.53 -4.44
CA SER A 21 -2.32 -3.74 -4.81
C SER A 21 -2.19 -3.88 -6.33
N SER A 22 -3.27 -3.66 -7.08
CA SER A 22 -3.24 -3.67 -8.54
C SER A 22 -2.29 -2.61 -9.09
N LEU A 23 -2.31 -1.39 -8.56
CA LEU A 23 -1.41 -0.32 -8.99
C LEU A 23 0.06 -0.69 -8.78
N PHE A 24 0.41 -1.21 -7.61
CA PHE A 24 1.79 -1.62 -7.27
C PHE A 24 2.23 -2.89 -8.02
N LEU A 25 1.32 -3.78 -8.39
CA LEU A 25 1.63 -4.97 -9.19
C LEU A 25 2.01 -4.61 -10.63
N ASN A 26 1.43 -3.54 -11.17
CA ASN A 26 1.57 -3.16 -12.58
C ASN A 26 2.56 -2.01 -12.83
N SER A 27 3.09 -1.38 -11.77
CA SER A 27 3.95 -0.20 -11.92
C SER A 27 4.82 0.05 -10.69
N ASN A 28 5.89 0.83 -10.90
CA ASN A 28 6.62 1.47 -9.82
C ASN A 28 5.82 2.68 -9.35
N VAL A 29 5.42 2.66 -8.08
CA VAL A 29 4.52 3.65 -7.51
C VAL A 29 5.31 4.58 -6.61
N SER A 30 5.28 5.87 -6.91
CA SER A 30 5.75 6.94 -6.03
C SER A 30 4.63 7.34 -5.07
N PHE A 31 4.92 7.45 -3.78
CA PHE A 31 3.93 7.79 -2.76
C PHE A 31 4.57 8.41 -1.53
N ARG A 32 3.76 9.11 -0.74
CA ARG A 32 4.20 9.79 0.48
C ARG A 32 3.32 9.43 1.67
N PHE A 33 3.94 9.20 2.81
CA PHE A 33 3.21 8.89 4.05
C PHE A 33 3.91 9.46 5.28
N TYR A 34 3.13 9.77 6.31
CA TYR A 34 3.66 10.22 7.59
C TYR A 34 4.20 9.04 8.39
N LYS A 35 5.42 9.18 8.89
CA LYS A 35 5.99 8.29 9.89
C LYS A 35 5.37 8.56 11.26
N LYS A 36 5.63 7.65 12.22
CA LYS A 36 5.20 7.79 13.62
C LYS A 36 5.72 9.06 14.31
N ASP A 37 6.88 9.56 13.90
CA ASP A 37 7.49 10.79 14.43
C ASP A 37 6.93 12.07 13.76
N GLY A 38 5.90 11.95 12.91
CA GLY A 38 5.28 13.06 12.20
C GLY A 38 6.05 13.54 10.97
N THR A 39 7.22 12.96 10.66
CA THR A 39 7.96 13.31 9.45
C THR A 39 7.32 12.68 8.21
N LEU A 40 7.22 13.44 7.12
CA LEU A 40 6.76 12.93 5.83
C LEU A 40 7.90 12.13 5.19
N ARG A 41 7.58 10.97 4.60
CA ARG A 41 8.51 10.15 3.84
C ARG A 41 8.05 10.03 2.41
N ASP A 42 8.93 10.34 1.49
CA ASP A 42 8.85 9.95 0.08
C ASP A 42 9.34 8.51 -0.12
N SER A 43 8.67 7.75 -0.97
CA SER A 43 9.05 6.38 -1.30
C SER A 43 8.62 6.00 -2.70
N VAL A 44 9.40 5.11 -3.32
CA VAL A 44 9.03 4.42 -4.55
C VAL A 44 8.99 2.93 -4.28
N GLY A 45 7.89 2.27 -4.63
CA GLY A 45 7.68 0.87 -4.34
C GLY A 45 6.88 0.12 -5.39
N CYS A 46 6.99 -1.20 -5.39
CA CYS A 46 6.24 -2.08 -6.28
C CYS A 46 5.84 -3.38 -5.58
N LEU A 47 5.02 -4.17 -6.28
CA LEU A 47 4.73 -5.57 -6.02
C LEU A 47 4.96 -6.43 -7.28
N ASP A 48 5.60 -5.87 -8.30
CA ASP A 48 5.99 -6.57 -9.53
C ASP A 48 6.90 -7.76 -9.20
N GLN A 49 6.49 -8.95 -9.62
CA GLN A 49 7.19 -10.21 -9.35
C GLN A 49 8.59 -10.23 -9.96
N ALA A 50 8.76 -9.78 -11.20
CA ALA A 50 10.06 -9.79 -11.88
C ALA A 50 11.06 -8.86 -11.19
N VAL A 51 10.60 -7.70 -10.72
CA VAL A 51 11.43 -6.78 -9.93
C VAL A 51 11.85 -7.43 -8.61
N MET A 52 10.93 -8.11 -7.92
CA MET A 52 11.24 -8.78 -6.66
C MET A 52 12.18 -9.98 -6.85
N GLU A 53 12.00 -10.78 -7.91
CA GLU A 53 12.89 -11.89 -8.28
C GLU A 53 14.31 -11.40 -8.55
N ALA A 54 14.46 -10.34 -9.35
CA ALA A 54 15.77 -9.74 -9.64
C ALA A 54 16.50 -9.25 -8.39
N ASN A 55 15.79 -9.02 -7.28
CA ASN A 55 16.35 -8.62 -5.99
C ASN A 55 16.34 -9.75 -4.95
N ASN A 56 16.06 -11.00 -5.34
CA ASN A 56 15.92 -12.15 -4.44
C ASN A 56 14.97 -11.87 -3.26
N ALA A 57 13.87 -11.18 -3.54
CA ALA A 57 12.95 -10.63 -2.57
C ALA A 57 11.53 -11.20 -2.69
N LEU A 58 11.34 -12.33 -3.37
CA LEU A 58 10.02 -12.96 -3.43
C LEU A 58 9.47 -13.26 -2.02
N PRO A 59 8.16 -13.06 -1.78
CA PRO A 59 7.54 -13.50 -0.55
C PRO A 59 7.75 -15.00 -0.37
N LYS A 60 8.12 -15.43 0.84
CA LYS A 60 8.14 -16.86 1.16
C LYS A 60 6.72 -17.41 1.04
N GLU A 61 6.57 -18.51 0.32
CA GLU A 61 5.31 -19.27 0.32
C GLU A 61 4.97 -19.65 1.76
N LYS A 62 3.73 -19.36 2.16
CA LYS A 62 3.19 -19.80 3.44
C LYS A 62 2.22 -20.92 3.17
N SER A 63 2.28 -21.95 4.01
CA SER A 63 1.23 -22.98 4.02
C SER A 63 -0.13 -22.33 4.35
N GLU A 64 -1.23 -22.93 3.89
CA GLU A 64 -2.59 -22.42 4.13
C GLU A 64 -2.89 -22.25 5.64
N SER A 65 -2.33 -23.12 6.48
CA SER A 65 -2.45 -23.07 7.94
C SER A 65 -1.69 -21.89 8.59
N GLU A 66 -0.79 -21.22 7.87
CA GLU A 66 0.01 -20.08 8.34
C GLU A 66 -0.49 -18.73 7.80
N GLN A 67 -1.56 -18.74 6.99
CA GLN A 67 -2.17 -17.53 6.46
C GLN A 67 -2.91 -16.78 7.56
N LYS A 68 -2.19 -15.83 8.19
CA LYS A 68 -2.81 -14.88 9.12
C LYS A 68 -3.80 -13.99 8.36
N PRO A 69 -4.92 -13.57 9.01
CA PRO A 69 -5.84 -12.59 8.46
C PRO A 69 -5.08 -11.34 8.00
N ILE A 70 -5.44 -10.82 6.83
CA ILE A 70 -4.83 -9.61 6.28
C ILE A 70 -5.25 -8.42 7.15
N ASN A 71 -4.26 -7.77 7.78
CA ASN A 71 -4.50 -6.50 8.45
C ASN A 71 -4.75 -5.40 7.39
N LEU A 72 -6.01 -5.00 7.25
CA LEU A 72 -6.43 -4.04 6.23
C LEU A 72 -5.73 -2.68 6.38
N ASN A 73 -5.36 -2.26 7.58
CA ASN A 73 -4.72 -0.96 7.82
C ASN A 73 -3.23 -0.91 7.44
N VAL A 74 -2.58 -2.06 7.22
CA VAL A 74 -1.14 -2.11 6.93
C VAL A 74 -0.91 -2.54 5.49
N PHE A 75 -0.33 -1.66 4.67
CA PHE A 75 0.06 -1.98 3.30
C PHE A 75 1.55 -2.33 3.23
N LYS A 76 1.88 -3.44 2.58
CA LYS A 76 3.25 -3.91 2.37
C LYS A 76 3.65 -3.64 0.93
N TYR A 77 4.91 -3.26 0.74
CA TYR A 77 5.47 -2.98 -0.58
C TYR A 77 6.95 -3.36 -0.60
N PHE A 78 7.48 -3.65 -1.77
CA PHE A 78 8.92 -3.75 -1.97
C PHE A 78 9.47 -2.34 -2.28
N ASP A 79 10.35 -1.85 -1.43
CA ASP A 79 10.95 -0.52 -1.55
C ASP A 79 12.10 -0.56 -2.57
N LEU A 80 11.99 0.25 -3.63
CA LEU A 80 12.95 0.24 -4.73
C LEU A 80 14.25 0.96 -4.42
N ASP A 81 14.29 1.85 -3.44
CA ASP A 81 15.52 2.53 -3.05
C ASP A 81 16.31 1.69 -2.05
N LYS A 82 15.59 1.06 -1.13
CA LYS A 82 16.19 0.25 -0.05
C LYS A 82 16.34 -1.21 -0.40
N LYS A 83 15.78 -1.65 -1.53
CA LYS A 83 15.78 -3.04 -2.01
C LYS A 83 15.31 -4.01 -0.91
N ALA A 84 14.25 -3.63 -0.22
CA ALA A 84 13.76 -4.36 0.95
C ALA A 84 12.25 -4.24 1.12
N TRP A 85 11.64 -5.27 1.70
CA TRP A 85 10.24 -5.22 2.12
C TRP A 85 10.02 -4.19 3.22
N ARG A 86 9.01 -3.33 3.01
CA ARG A 86 8.57 -2.35 4.00
C ARG A 86 7.04 -2.37 4.11
N SER A 87 6.55 -1.67 5.12
CA SER A 87 5.12 -1.44 5.28
C SER A 87 4.84 -0.07 5.88
N PHE A 88 3.66 0.45 5.60
CA PHE A 88 3.13 1.67 6.19
C PHE A 88 1.66 1.46 6.59
N ASN A 89 1.15 2.37 7.42
CA ASN A 89 -0.27 2.39 7.77
C ASN A 89 -1.02 3.18 6.70
N LEU A 90 -2.08 2.64 6.11
CA LEU A 90 -2.86 3.32 5.07
C LEU A 90 -3.45 4.65 5.56
N SER A 91 -3.79 4.77 6.85
CA SER A 91 -4.25 6.02 7.45
C SER A 91 -3.17 7.09 7.54
N SER A 92 -1.90 6.74 7.33
CA SER A 92 -0.78 7.69 7.26
C SER A 92 -0.43 8.11 5.83
N LEU A 93 -1.07 7.52 4.82
CA LEU A 93 -0.80 7.80 3.42
C LEU A 93 -1.36 9.18 3.05
N GLU A 94 -0.48 10.03 2.51
CA GLU A 94 -0.79 11.41 2.12
C GLU A 94 -1.17 11.48 0.65
N ASP A 95 -0.36 10.88 -0.22
CA ASP A 95 -0.61 10.81 -1.66
C ASP A 95 0.06 9.62 -2.33
N VAL A 96 -0.46 9.29 -3.51
CA VAL A 96 0.01 8.26 -4.41
C VAL A 96 0.04 8.85 -5.81
N MET A 97 1.19 8.79 -6.48
CA MET A 97 1.41 9.36 -7.82
C MET A 97 0.91 10.82 -7.91
N GLU A 98 1.26 11.62 -6.89
CA GLU A 98 0.86 13.04 -6.75
C GLU A 98 -0.65 13.29 -6.58
N VAL A 99 -1.47 12.24 -6.47
CA VAL A 99 -2.90 12.34 -6.15
C VAL A 99 -3.09 12.17 -4.65
N LYS A 100 -3.76 13.15 -4.02
CA LYS A 100 -4.10 13.07 -2.59
C LYS A 100 -4.90 11.81 -2.29
N PHE A 101 -4.53 11.11 -1.22
CA PHE A 101 -5.09 9.80 -0.94
C PHE A 101 -6.60 9.86 -0.66
N ASN A 102 -7.07 10.93 -0.01
CA ASN A 102 -8.51 11.16 0.19
C ASN A 102 -9.28 11.27 -1.14
N ASP A 103 -8.72 11.97 -2.13
CA ASP A 103 -9.35 12.13 -3.45
C ASP A 103 -9.33 10.81 -4.23
N LEU A 104 -8.26 10.03 -4.07
CA LEU A 104 -8.18 8.68 -4.64
C LEU A 104 -9.22 7.74 -4.01
N ILE A 105 -9.41 7.80 -2.69
CA ILE A 105 -10.46 7.05 -1.99
C ILE A 105 -11.83 7.38 -2.58
N ASP A 106 -12.15 8.66 -2.79
CA ASP A 106 -13.42 9.06 -3.38
C ASP A 106 -13.64 8.44 -4.76
N LYS A 107 -12.63 8.51 -5.63
CA LYS A 107 -12.69 7.90 -6.96
C LYS A 107 -12.88 6.38 -6.93
N ILE A 108 -12.23 5.70 -5.98
CA ILE A 108 -12.34 4.24 -5.84
C ILE A 108 -13.73 3.84 -5.36
N ILE A 109 -14.30 4.59 -4.42
CA ILE A 109 -15.59 4.24 -3.80
C ILE A 109 -16.76 4.68 -4.68
N SER A 110 -16.62 5.77 -5.44
CA SER A 110 -17.66 6.26 -6.34
C SER A 110 -17.84 5.41 -7.60
N ASN A 111 -16.84 4.62 -7.97
CA ASN A 111 -16.94 3.69 -9.10
C ASN A 111 -17.53 2.34 -8.60
N PRO A 112 -18.72 1.95 -9.07
CA PRO A 112 -19.41 0.74 -8.61
C PRO A 112 -18.58 -0.53 -8.83
#